data_AF-M1AFH7-F1
#
_entry.id   AF-M1AFH7-F1
#
_cell.length_a   1.000
_cell.length_b   1.000
_cell.length_c   1.000
_cell.angle_alpha   90.00
_cell.angle_beta   90.00
_cell.angle_gamma   90.00
#
_symmetry.space_group_name_H-M   'P 1'
#
loop_
_entity.id
_entity.type
_entity.pdbx_description
1 polymer ?
#
loop_
_entity_poly.entity_id
_entity_poly.type
_entity_poly.pdbx_seq_one_letter_code
_entity_poly.pdbx_strand_id
1 'polypeptide(L)'
;MSASDSALPEELWRQILEIGIESSNFNYKDLCCLSITCTLLNRLSSDDSLWSSLFSADFPQYQPPSSSCSVSSKWLYKIRYEKVREQKLLAHRRAVLRIQSEINEHSRRIGEMELRSKEEKGKMKNTVAELLNLRKIRQAKVALNVWQPEIVRGKQKQMVEQCNVPIDNRIHAIEMELKLCKQQIQGLEKALSVEKKRMQTAKEKLASVEYHPLREFNSRVSPIDEHDMRRKRFKNFIK
;
A
#
# COMPACT_ATOMS: atom_id res chain seq x y z
N MET A 1 -35.24 10.25 -58.27
CA MET A 1 -33.84 10.17 -58.74
C MET A 1 -33.08 11.32 -58.10
N SER A 2 -32.21 11.02 -57.15
CA SER A 2 -31.26 11.98 -56.58
C SER A 2 -29.96 11.22 -56.32
N ALA A 3 -29.05 11.30 -57.28
CA ALA A 3 -27.70 10.80 -57.17
C ALA A 3 -26.98 11.55 -56.04
N SER A 4 -26.37 10.81 -55.12
CA SER A 4 -25.31 11.30 -54.25
C SER A 4 -24.08 10.44 -54.50
N ASP A 5 -23.51 10.60 -55.70
CA ASP A 5 -22.23 10.03 -56.12
C ASP A 5 -21.07 10.79 -55.44
N SER A 6 -20.84 10.50 -54.16
CA SER A 6 -19.55 10.75 -53.52
C SER A 6 -19.36 9.94 -52.23
N ALA A 7 -20.14 8.89 -52.00
CA ALA A 7 -20.03 8.04 -50.82
C ALA A 7 -19.67 6.62 -51.25
N LEU A 8 -18.59 6.07 -50.67
CA LEU A 8 -18.25 4.65 -50.81
C LEU A 8 -19.49 3.79 -50.50
N PRO A 9 -19.76 2.72 -51.27
CA PRO A 9 -20.77 1.72 -50.92
C PRO A 9 -20.64 1.21 -49.48
N GLU A 10 -21.78 0.89 -48.86
CA GLU A 10 -21.84 0.44 -47.47
C GLU A 10 -21.06 -0.86 -47.25
N GLU A 11 -21.06 -1.74 -48.25
CA GLU A 11 -20.34 -3.01 -48.26
C GLU A 11 -18.82 -2.79 -48.21
N LEU A 12 -18.33 -1.77 -48.93
CA LEU A 12 -16.91 -1.41 -48.91
C LEU A 12 -16.52 -0.79 -47.57
N TRP A 13 -17.37 0.05 -46.97
CA TRP A 13 -17.13 0.56 -45.62
C TRP A 13 -17.08 -0.55 -44.58
N ARG A 14 -18.00 -1.52 -44.63
CA ARG A 14 -18.01 -2.68 -43.75
C ARG A 14 -16.71 -3.48 -43.89
N GLN A 15 -16.30 -3.76 -45.13
CA GLN A 15 -15.07 -4.51 -45.41
C GLN A 15 -13.81 -3.76 -44.93
N ILE A 16 -13.75 -2.44 -45.09
CA ILE A 16 -12.66 -1.61 -44.57
C ILE A 16 -12.58 -1.70 -43.04
N LEU A 17 -13.73 -1.64 -42.35
CA LEU A 17 -13.79 -1.75 -40.89
C LEU A 17 -13.41 -3.17 -40.41
N GLU A 18 -13.87 -4.22 -41.07
CA GLU A 18 -13.52 -5.61 -40.77
C GLU A 18 -12.02 -5.85 -40.92
N ILE A 19 -11.43 -5.45 -42.06
CA ILE A 19 -9.97 -5.53 -42.28
C ILE A 19 -9.22 -4.71 -41.23
N GLY A 20 -9.73 -3.54 -40.87
CA GLY A 20 -9.16 -2.69 -39.82
C GLY A 20 -9.09 -3.38 -38.45
N ILE A 21 -10.15 -4.12 -38.09
CA ILE A 21 -10.24 -4.88 -36.84
C ILE A 21 -9.31 -6.11 -36.88
N GLU A 22 -9.35 -6.88 -37.97
CA GLU A 22 -8.51 -8.07 -38.14
C GLU A 22 -7.02 -7.75 -38.13
N SER A 23 -6.64 -6.61 -38.72
CA SER A 23 -5.28 -6.09 -38.70
C SER A 23 -4.88 -5.42 -37.37
N SER A 24 -5.77 -5.41 -36.36
CA SER A 24 -5.58 -4.77 -35.04
C SER A 24 -5.30 -3.26 -35.11
N ASN A 25 -5.66 -2.60 -36.22
CA ASN A 25 -5.52 -1.17 -36.40
C ASN A 25 -6.73 -0.38 -35.85
N PHE A 26 -7.89 -1.03 -35.75
CA PHE A 26 -9.12 -0.47 -35.17
C PHE A 26 -9.44 -1.14 -33.84
N ASN A 27 -9.77 -0.33 -32.83
CA ASN A 27 -10.20 -0.79 -31.52
C ASN A 27 -11.65 -0.37 -31.22
N TYR A 28 -12.23 -0.88 -30.13
CA TYR A 28 -13.61 -0.55 -29.75
C TYR A 28 -13.85 0.97 -29.56
N LYS A 29 -12.80 1.71 -29.17
CA LYS A 29 -12.84 3.16 -29.03
C LYS A 29 -13.08 3.85 -30.36
N ASP A 30 -12.38 3.41 -31.40
CA ASP A 30 -12.46 3.98 -32.73
C ASP A 30 -13.85 3.71 -33.33
N LEU A 31 -14.39 2.51 -33.11
CA LEU A 31 -15.76 2.16 -33.52
C LEU A 31 -16.82 3.03 -32.81
N CYS A 32 -16.62 3.31 -31.51
CA CYS A 32 -17.45 4.25 -30.75
C CYS A 32 -17.27 5.72 -31.18
N CYS A 33 -16.09 6.12 -31.65
CA CYS A 33 -15.87 7.47 -32.17
C CYS A 33 -16.55 7.63 -33.54
N LEU A 34 -16.40 6.63 -34.43
CA LEU A 34 -17.04 6.60 -35.74
C LEU A 34 -18.56 6.64 -35.65
N SER A 35 -19.15 6.01 -34.63
CA SER A 35 -20.61 6.01 -34.45
C SER A 35 -21.22 7.40 -34.24
N ILE A 36 -20.41 8.37 -33.81
CA ILE A 36 -20.84 9.75 -33.54
C ILE A 36 -20.65 10.65 -34.78
N THR A 37 -19.87 10.21 -35.78
CA THR A 37 -19.49 11.06 -36.92
C THR A 37 -20.61 11.24 -37.95
N CYS A 38 -21.29 10.16 -38.37
CA CYS A 38 -22.39 10.24 -39.32
C CYS A 38 -23.39 9.07 -39.14
N THR A 39 -24.58 9.19 -39.74
CA THR A 39 -25.66 8.20 -39.63
C THR A 39 -25.30 6.84 -40.24
N LEU A 40 -24.60 6.84 -41.38
CA LEU A 40 -24.10 5.63 -42.04
C LEU A 40 -23.12 4.87 -41.13
N LEU A 41 -22.11 5.57 -40.60
CA LEU A 41 -21.11 4.98 -39.71
C LEU A 41 -21.71 4.58 -38.36
N ASN A 42 -22.73 5.28 -37.86
CA ASN A 42 -23.48 4.86 -36.68
C ASN A 42 -24.17 3.51 -36.91
N ARG A 43 -24.84 3.35 -38.05
CA ARG A 43 -25.48 2.07 -38.42
C ARG A 43 -24.45 0.95 -38.53
N LEU A 44 -23.38 1.21 -39.30
CA LEU A 44 -22.29 0.24 -39.49
C LEU A 44 -21.59 -0.12 -38.18
N SER A 45 -21.29 0.85 -37.32
CA SER A 45 -20.69 0.62 -36.00
C SER A 45 -21.57 -0.17 -35.03
N SER A 46 -22.84 -0.39 -35.38
CA SER A 46 -23.77 -1.20 -34.60
C SER A 46 -23.95 -2.61 -35.18
N ASP A 47 -23.25 -2.93 -36.28
CA ASP A 47 -23.26 -4.27 -36.88
C ASP A 47 -22.64 -5.31 -35.95
N ASP A 48 -23.37 -6.40 -35.74
CA ASP A 48 -22.98 -7.45 -34.80
C ASP A 48 -21.75 -8.25 -35.26
N SER A 49 -21.49 -8.33 -36.58
CA SER A 49 -20.30 -8.99 -37.14
C SER A 49 -19.00 -8.29 -36.71
N LEU A 50 -18.97 -6.95 -36.75
CA LEU A 50 -17.82 -6.15 -36.32
C LEU A 50 -17.51 -6.37 -34.83
N TRP A 51 -18.54 -6.36 -33.99
CA TRP A 51 -18.37 -6.61 -32.55
C TRP A 51 -17.99 -8.05 -32.24
N SER A 52 -18.43 -9.01 -33.06
CA SER A 52 -18.03 -10.42 -32.94
C SER A 52 -16.56 -10.60 -33.30
N SER A 53 -16.09 -9.99 -34.39
CA SER A 53 -14.69 -9.99 -34.80
C SER A 53 -13.80 -9.31 -33.74
N LEU A 54 -14.20 -8.13 -33.25
CA LEU A 54 -13.52 -7.45 -32.14
C LEU A 54 -13.46 -8.30 -30.88
N PHE A 55 -14.57 -8.98 -30.53
CA PHE A 55 -14.61 -9.86 -29.37
C PHE A 55 -13.64 -11.03 -29.50
N SER A 56 -13.58 -11.67 -30.66
CA SER A 56 -12.63 -12.76 -30.93
C SER A 56 -11.18 -12.28 -30.92
N ALA A 57 -10.89 -11.07 -31.42
CA ALA A 57 -9.56 -10.48 -31.42
C ALA A 57 -9.09 -10.09 -30.01
N ASP A 58 -9.91 -9.39 -29.23
CA ASP A 58 -9.56 -8.88 -27.89
C ASP A 58 -9.64 -9.96 -26.80
N PHE A 59 -10.51 -10.95 -26.99
CA PHE A 59 -10.82 -11.98 -26.00
C PHE A 59 -10.74 -13.41 -26.58
N PRO A 60 -9.58 -13.83 -27.15
CA PRO A 60 -9.45 -15.11 -27.84
C PRO A 60 -9.66 -16.34 -26.92
N GLN A 61 -9.53 -16.14 -25.61
CA GLN A 61 -9.75 -17.18 -24.59
C GLN A 61 -11.24 -17.39 -24.24
N TYR A 62 -12.14 -16.54 -24.74
CA TYR A 62 -13.57 -16.60 -24.45
C TYR A 62 -14.32 -16.95 -25.73
N GLN A 63 -14.86 -18.16 -25.79
CA GLN A 63 -15.79 -18.52 -26.86
C GLN A 63 -17.15 -17.85 -26.59
N PRO A 64 -17.77 -17.23 -27.62
CA PRO A 64 -19.13 -16.74 -27.49
C PRO A 64 -20.09 -17.90 -27.18
N PRO A 65 -21.17 -17.66 -26.42
CA PRO A 65 -22.13 -18.70 -26.10
C PRO A 65 -22.74 -19.28 -27.39
N SER A 66 -22.79 -20.61 -27.48
CA SER A 66 -23.36 -21.33 -28.62
C SER A 66 -24.84 -20.97 -28.82
N SER A 67 -25.11 -20.19 -29.85
CA SER A 67 -26.29 -20.17 -30.74
C SER A 67 -27.72 -20.20 -30.18
N SER A 68 -27.98 -19.98 -28.89
CA SER A 68 -29.36 -19.96 -28.34
C SER A 68 -29.77 -18.68 -27.61
N CYS A 69 -28.88 -17.69 -27.48
CA CYS A 69 -29.17 -16.42 -26.83
C CYS A 69 -29.14 -15.26 -27.84
N SER A 70 -30.25 -14.53 -27.96
CA SER A 70 -30.48 -13.37 -28.83
C SER A 70 -29.70 -12.10 -28.45
N VAL A 71 -28.57 -12.26 -27.79
CA VAL A 71 -27.83 -11.18 -27.16
C VAL A 71 -26.81 -10.63 -28.13
N SER A 72 -26.92 -9.35 -28.48
CA SER A 72 -25.96 -8.69 -29.39
C SER A 72 -24.53 -8.83 -28.89
N SER A 73 -23.61 -9.20 -29.80
CA SER A 73 -22.17 -9.25 -29.57
C SER A 73 -21.61 -7.95 -29.01
N LYS A 74 -22.20 -6.79 -29.35
CA LYS A 74 -21.85 -5.49 -28.75
C LYS A 74 -22.09 -5.45 -27.23
N TRP A 75 -23.21 -6.00 -26.77
CA TRP A 75 -23.53 -6.07 -25.34
C TRP A 75 -22.65 -7.09 -24.61
N LEU A 76 -22.39 -8.24 -25.24
CA LEU A 76 -21.46 -9.25 -24.71
C LEU A 76 -20.04 -8.68 -24.56
N TYR A 77 -19.55 -7.97 -25.58
CA TYR A 77 -18.27 -7.27 -25.54
C TYR A 77 -18.24 -6.27 -24.38
N LYS A 78 -19.28 -5.43 -24.24
CA LYS A 78 -19.38 -4.44 -23.17
C LYS A 78 -19.26 -5.07 -21.78
N ILE A 79 -20.04 -6.12 -21.50
CA ILE A 79 -19.99 -6.82 -20.21
C ILE A 79 -18.60 -7.40 -19.96
N ARG A 80 -18.00 -8.01 -20.98
CA ARG A 80 -16.68 -8.63 -20.86
C ARG A 80 -15.61 -7.60 -20.58
N TYR A 81 -15.62 -6.49 -21.31
CA TYR A 81 -14.73 -5.37 -21.11
C TYR A 81 -14.86 -4.80 -19.69
N GLU A 82 -16.09 -4.58 -19.21
CA GLU A 82 -16.35 -4.11 -17.84
C GLU A 82 -15.80 -5.08 -16.79
N LYS A 83 -16.02 -6.39 -16.96
CA LYS A 83 -15.48 -7.43 -16.07
C LYS A 83 -13.95 -7.44 -16.04
N VAL A 84 -13.29 -7.37 -17.21
CA VAL A 84 -11.81 -7.35 -17.29
C VAL A 84 -11.25 -6.06 -16.70
N ARG A 85 -11.90 -4.91 -16.94
CA ARG A 85 -11.56 -3.63 -16.32
C ARG A 85 -11.64 -3.71 -14.80
N GLU A 86 -12.72 -4.27 -14.26
CA GLU A 86 -12.90 -4.45 -12.82
C GLU A 86 -11.85 -5.41 -12.23
N GLN A 87 -11.55 -6.51 -12.93
CA GLN A 87 -10.47 -7.42 -12.52
C GLN A 87 -9.11 -6.71 -12.44
N LYS A 88 -8.78 -5.86 -13.41
CA LYS A 88 -7.54 -5.05 -13.39
C LYS A 88 -7.52 -4.08 -12.19
N LEU A 89 -8.66 -3.43 -11.91
CA LEU A 89 -8.82 -2.56 -10.75
C LEU A 89 -8.65 -3.31 -9.42
N LEU A 90 -9.27 -4.48 -9.28
CA LEU A 90 -9.15 -5.31 -8.08
C LEU A 90 -7.73 -5.86 -7.92
N ALA A 91 -7.06 -6.25 -9.01
CA ALA A 91 -5.68 -6.67 -8.99
C ALA A 91 -4.75 -5.55 -8.52
N HIS A 92 -4.94 -4.33 -9.04
CA HIS A 92 -4.22 -3.13 -8.60
C HIS A 92 -4.47 -2.83 -7.13
N ARG A 93 -5.73 -2.80 -6.68
CA ARG A 93 -6.10 -2.58 -5.28
C ARG A 93 -5.46 -3.61 -4.35
N ARG A 94 -5.44 -4.89 -4.75
CA ARG A 94 -4.76 -5.96 -4.00
C ARG A 94 -3.24 -5.70 -3.91
N ALA A 95 -2.61 -5.28 -5.00
CA ALA A 95 -1.18 -4.96 -5.00
C ALA A 95 -0.88 -3.80 -4.03
N VAL A 96 -1.66 -2.72 -4.09
CA VAL A 96 -1.56 -1.57 -3.17
C VAL A 96 -1.71 -2.02 -1.71
N LEU A 97 -2.75 -2.80 -1.41
CA LEU A 97 -3.02 -3.29 -0.05
C LEU A 97 -1.91 -4.20 0.48
N ARG A 98 -1.27 -5.02 -0.37
CA ARG A 98 -0.11 -5.84 0.05
C ARG A 98 1.05 -4.96 0.48
N ILE A 99 1.40 -3.95 -0.31
CA ILE A 99 2.49 -3.02 0.03
C ILE A 99 2.14 -2.24 1.31
N GLN A 100 0.89 -1.78 1.44
CA GLN A 100 0.43 -1.11 2.67
C GLN A 100 0.55 -2.04 3.89
N SER A 101 0.21 -3.32 3.73
CA SER A 101 0.36 -4.31 4.79
C SER A 101 1.83 -4.50 5.19
N GLU A 102 2.75 -4.53 4.21
CA GLU A 102 4.20 -4.59 4.47
C GLU A 102 4.69 -3.37 5.26
N ILE A 103 4.24 -2.17 4.89
CA ILE A 103 4.57 -0.93 5.63
C ILE A 103 4.07 -1.01 7.08
N ASN A 104 2.82 -1.44 7.29
CA ASN A 104 2.25 -1.57 8.62
C ASN A 104 3.03 -2.58 9.47
N GLU A 105 3.41 -3.71 8.86
CA GLU A 105 4.20 -4.74 9.52
C GLU A 105 5.61 -4.24 9.90
N HIS A 106 6.28 -3.49 9.03
CA HIS A 106 7.55 -2.84 9.38
C HIS A 106 7.37 -1.82 10.51
N SER A 107 6.27 -1.06 10.52
CA SER A 107 5.98 -0.09 11.58
C SER A 107 5.80 -0.76 12.94
N ARG A 108 5.11 -1.91 12.98
CA ARG A 108 4.93 -2.75 14.17
C ARG A 108 6.27 -3.23 14.72
N ARG A 109 7.12 -3.81 13.85
CA ARG A 109 8.46 -4.29 14.23
C ARG A 109 9.35 -3.17 14.75
N ILE A 110 9.30 -1.99 14.13
CA ILE A 110 10.02 -0.80 14.62
C ILE A 110 9.55 -0.45 16.03
N GLY A 111 8.24 -0.41 16.28
CA GLY A 111 7.67 -0.15 17.61
C GLY A 111 8.14 -1.15 18.67
N GLU A 112 8.13 -2.44 18.35
CA GLU A 112 8.61 -3.51 19.25
C GLU A 112 10.12 -3.38 19.56
N MET A 113 10.94 -3.03 18.57
CA MET A 113 12.37 -2.81 18.77
C MET A 113 12.65 -1.55 19.58
N GLU A 114 11.90 -0.48 19.35
CA GLU A 114 11.99 0.76 20.12
C GLU A 114 11.60 0.53 21.58
N LEU A 115 10.57 -0.27 21.85
CA LEU A 115 10.19 -0.68 23.20
C LEU A 115 11.32 -1.46 23.88
N ARG A 116 11.84 -2.52 23.24
CA ARG A 116 12.98 -3.30 23.74
C ARG A 116 14.21 -2.44 23.99
N SER A 117 14.51 -1.48 23.12
CA SER A 117 15.61 -0.53 23.30
C SER A 117 15.42 0.34 24.55
N LYS A 118 14.19 0.80 24.81
CA LYS A 118 13.86 1.57 26.03
C LYS A 118 14.02 0.73 27.28
N GLU A 119 13.58 -0.52 27.26
CA GLU A 119 13.75 -1.46 28.37
C GLU A 119 15.23 -1.71 28.68
N GLU A 120 16.05 -1.99 27.67
CA GLU A 120 17.49 -2.19 27.85
C GLU A 120 18.20 -0.92 28.34
N LYS A 121 17.79 0.26 27.87
CA LYS A 121 18.27 1.54 28.41
C LYS A 121 17.86 1.73 29.88
N GLY A 122 16.67 1.27 30.27
CA GLY A 122 16.21 1.26 31.66
C GLY A 122 17.05 0.33 32.54
N LYS A 123 17.28 -0.92 32.11
CA LYS A 123 18.17 -1.87 32.80
C LYS A 123 19.58 -1.32 32.94
N MET A 124 20.11 -0.69 31.90
CA MET A 124 21.42 -0.04 31.93
C MET A 124 21.48 1.09 32.98
N LYS A 125 20.44 1.94 33.09
CA LYS A 125 20.40 2.98 34.13
C LYS A 125 20.39 2.40 35.54
N ASN A 126 19.60 1.33 35.76
CA ASN A 126 19.51 0.67 37.06
C ASN A 126 20.83 0.01 37.46
N THR A 127 21.48 -0.70 36.53
CA THR A 127 22.80 -1.32 36.77
C THR A 127 23.90 -0.27 37.02
N VAL A 128 23.88 0.88 36.33
CA VAL A 128 24.77 2.01 36.65
C VAL A 128 24.53 2.51 38.07
N ALA A 129 23.27 2.69 38.49
CA ALA A 129 22.95 3.14 39.84
C ALA A 129 23.40 2.14 40.92
N GLU A 130 23.20 0.85 40.68
CA GLU A 130 23.68 -0.21 41.58
C GLU A 130 25.21 -0.21 41.68
N LEU A 131 25.92 -0.08 40.56
CA LEU A 131 27.38 0.00 40.54
C LEU A 131 27.92 1.20 41.32
N LEU A 132 27.26 2.36 41.23
CA LEU A 132 27.61 3.54 42.04
C LEU A 132 27.40 3.28 43.54
N ASN A 133 26.32 2.60 43.92
CA ASN A 133 26.10 2.20 45.31
C ASN A 133 27.17 1.23 45.81
N LEU A 134 27.52 0.20 45.04
CA LEU A 134 28.60 -0.72 45.43
C LEU A 134 29.95 -0.02 45.58
N ARG A 135 30.25 0.97 44.73
CA ARG A 135 31.46 1.79 44.89
C ARG A 135 31.46 2.60 46.19
N LYS A 136 30.31 3.14 46.62
CA LYS A 136 30.17 3.79 47.93
C LYS A 136 30.39 2.81 49.09
N ILE A 137 29.84 1.60 48.98
CA ILE A 137 30.02 0.53 49.99
C ILE A 137 31.49 0.11 50.06
N ARG A 138 32.16 -0.03 48.91
CA ARG A 138 33.61 -0.30 48.83
C ARG A 138 34.42 0.81 49.51
N GLN A 139 34.09 2.07 49.27
CA GLN A 139 34.74 3.21 49.92
C GLN A 139 34.55 3.18 51.44
N ALA A 140 33.34 2.92 51.93
CA ALA A 140 33.08 2.78 53.37
C ALA A 140 33.85 1.61 53.99
N LYS A 141 33.94 0.46 53.31
CA LYS A 141 34.76 -0.67 53.76
C LYS A 141 36.23 -0.28 53.93
N VAL A 142 36.78 0.49 52.99
CA VAL A 142 38.16 0.99 53.10
C VAL A 142 38.30 2.00 54.24
N ALA A 143 37.32 2.89 54.39
CA ALA A 143 37.34 3.95 55.39
C ALA A 143 37.24 3.41 56.84
N LEU A 144 36.59 2.27 57.06
CA LEU A 144 36.55 1.56 58.35
C LEU A 144 37.92 1.10 58.85
N ASN A 145 38.93 1.02 57.97
CA ASN A 145 40.31 0.66 58.34
C ASN A 145 41.11 1.84 58.92
N VAL A 146 40.55 3.05 58.88
CA VAL A 146 41.17 4.28 59.39
C VAL A 146 40.39 4.77 60.61
N TRP A 147 41.04 5.47 61.54
CA TRP A 147 40.37 6.05 62.69
C TRP A 147 39.28 7.04 62.27
N GLN A 148 38.10 6.97 62.91
CA GLN A 148 36.95 7.83 62.64
C GLN A 148 36.09 8.02 63.91
N PRO A 149 35.29 9.11 63.98
CA PRO A 149 34.27 9.27 65.00
C PRO A 149 33.21 8.15 64.97
N GLU A 150 32.71 7.74 66.14
CA GLU A 150 31.79 6.60 66.28
C GLU A 150 30.51 6.72 65.46
N ILE A 151 29.97 7.94 65.35
CA ILE A 151 28.74 8.22 64.57
C ILE A 151 28.96 7.90 63.08
N VAL A 152 30.14 8.22 62.54
CA VAL A 152 30.49 7.97 61.14
C VAL A 152 30.79 6.49 60.94
N ARG A 153 31.56 5.90 61.86
CA ARG A 153 31.92 4.48 61.86
C ARG A 153 30.68 3.58 61.92
N GLY A 154 29.70 3.91 62.75
CA GLY A 154 28.44 3.17 62.89
C GLY A 154 27.65 3.12 61.59
N LYS A 155 27.48 4.26 60.91
CA LYS A 155 26.81 4.34 59.60
C LYS A 155 27.54 3.54 58.52
N GLN A 156 28.87 3.65 58.46
CA GLN A 156 29.69 2.91 57.49
C GLN A 156 29.63 1.41 57.73
N LYS A 157 29.67 0.98 58.99
CA LYS A 157 29.56 -0.42 59.39
C LYS A 157 28.21 -1.02 59.00
N GLN A 158 27.10 -0.33 59.28
CA GLN A 158 25.76 -0.75 58.87
C GLN A 158 25.66 -0.89 57.33
N MET A 159 26.24 0.04 56.58
CA MET A 159 26.21 0.01 55.12
C MET A 159 27.02 -1.16 54.53
N VAL A 160 28.14 -1.55 55.16
CA VAL A 160 28.96 -2.69 54.72
C VAL A 160 28.32 -4.02 55.13
N GLU A 161 27.72 -4.11 56.31
CA GLU A 161 27.05 -5.32 56.82
C GLU A 161 25.83 -5.73 55.99
N GLN A 162 25.17 -4.79 55.30
CA GLN A 162 24.07 -5.09 54.38
C GLN A 162 24.51 -5.83 53.10
N CYS A 163 25.82 -5.95 52.84
CA CYS A 163 26.37 -6.66 51.68
C CYS A 163 26.88 -8.06 52.04
N ASN A 164 26.08 -9.08 51.69
CA ASN A 164 26.39 -10.49 51.98
C ASN A 164 27.42 -11.12 51.02
N VAL A 165 27.72 -10.45 49.89
CA VAL A 165 28.61 -10.97 48.83
C VAL A 165 29.88 -10.11 48.76
N PRO A 166 31.06 -10.68 48.45
CA PRO A 166 32.26 -9.90 48.21
C PRO A 166 32.02 -8.79 47.19
N ILE A 167 32.25 -7.54 47.61
CA ILE A 167 31.90 -6.33 46.86
C ILE A 167 32.59 -6.31 45.49
N ASP A 168 33.86 -6.72 45.41
CA ASP A 168 34.62 -6.72 44.15
C ASP A 168 34.04 -7.72 43.13
N ASN A 169 33.57 -8.89 43.58
CA ASN A 169 32.91 -9.87 42.69
C ASN A 169 31.59 -9.32 42.16
N ARG A 170 30.78 -8.66 43.01
CA ARG A 170 29.53 -8.04 42.58
C ARG A 170 29.77 -6.87 41.62
N ILE A 171 30.77 -6.03 41.89
CA ILE A 171 31.16 -4.94 40.97
C ILE A 171 31.52 -5.53 39.61
N HIS A 172 32.36 -6.56 39.56
CA HIS A 172 32.76 -7.20 38.31
C HIS A 172 31.56 -7.77 37.55
N ALA A 173 30.63 -8.45 38.24
CA ALA A 173 29.40 -8.96 37.62
C ALA A 173 28.56 -7.84 36.98
N ILE A 174 28.34 -6.72 37.69
CA ILE A 174 27.57 -5.59 37.15
C ILE A 174 28.31 -4.90 35.99
N GLU A 175 29.64 -4.83 36.03
CA GLU A 175 30.41 -4.31 34.90
C GLU A 175 30.23 -5.17 33.63
N MET A 176 30.10 -6.49 33.79
CA MET A 176 29.79 -7.40 32.69
C MET A 176 28.35 -7.25 32.20
N GLU A 177 27.37 -7.10 33.10
CA GLU A 177 25.98 -6.79 32.76
C GLU A 177 25.87 -5.47 31.98
N LEU A 178 26.60 -4.42 32.40
CA LEU A 178 26.65 -3.14 31.69
C LEU A 178 27.22 -3.26 30.27
N LYS A 179 28.28 -4.07 30.09
CA LYS A 179 28.84 -4.35 28.77
C LYS A 179 27.82 -5.06 27.89
N LEU A 180 27.09 -6.03 28.44
CA LEU A 180 26.05 -6.76 27.72
C LEU A 180 24.90 -5.83 27.30
N CYS A 181 24.37 -5.01 28.21
CA CYS A 181 23.32 -4.03 27.88
C CYS A 181 23.78 -3.07 26.78
N LYS A 182 25.02 -2.57 26.82
CA LYS A 182 25.57 -1.72 25.76
C LYS A 182 25.59 -2.41 24.41
N GLN A 183 26.04 -3.67 24.37
CA GLN A 183 26.06 -4.47 23.14
C GLN A 183 24.65 -4.72 22.60
N GLN A 184 23.70 -5.06 23.47
CA GLN A 184 22.29 -5.27 23.10
C GLN A 184 21.65 -4.00 22.54
N ILE A 185 21.86 -2.85 23.20
CA ILE A 185 21.38 -1.55 22.71
C ILE A 185 21.96 -1.25 21.33
N GLN A 186 23.27 -1.43 21.15
CA GLN A 186 23.92 -1.19 19.85
C GLN A 186 23.39 -2.13 18.76
N GLY A 187 23.14 -3.40 19.08
CA GLY A 187 22.55 -4.37 18.17
C GLY A 187 21.13 -3.97 17.74
N LEU A 188 20.30 -3.56 18.71
CA LEU A 188 18.94 -3.07 18.45
C LEU A 188 18.94 -1.80 17.61
N GLU A 189 19.82 -0.84 17.89
CA GLU A 189 19.91 0.41 17.13
C GLU A 189 20.30 0.16 15.66
N LYS A 190 21.23 -0.78 15.41
CA LYS A 190 21.56 -1.23 14.06
C LYS A 190 20.37 -1.89 13.37
N ALA A 191 19.70 -2.84 14.02
CA ALA A 191 18.53 -3.53 13.47
C ALA A 191 17.40 -2.54 13.14
N LEU A 192 17.15 -1.59 14.03
CA LEU A 192 16.16 -0.53 13.87
C LEU A 192 16.49 0.35 12.64
N SER A 193 17.76 0.73 12.47
CA SER A 193 18.19 1.50 11.29
C SER A 193 17.92 0.75 9.98
N VAL A 194 18.14 -0.57 9.96
CA VAL A 194 17.87 -1.43 8.79
C VAL A 194 16.38 -1.53 8.53
N GLU A 195 15.57 -1.73 9.56
CA GLU A 195 14.13 -1.87 9.41
C GLU A 195 13.46 -0.55 8.98
N LYS A 196 13.96 0.60 9.47
CA LYS A 196 13.53 1.92 8.98
C LYS A 196 13.83 2.11 7.49
N LYS A 197 14.99 1.64 7.00
CA LYS A 197 15.31 1.65 5.56
C LYS A 197 14.36 0.76 4.76
N ARG A 198 14.08 -0.46 5.24
CA ARG A 198 13.11 -1.37 4.58
C ARG A 198 11.71 -0.77 4.48
N MET A 199 11.23 -0.15 5.55
CA MET A 199 9.96 0.58 5.56
C MET A 199 9.95 1.71 4.52
N GLN A 200 11.06 2.44 4.40
CA GLN A 200 11.17 3.53 3.44
C GLN A 200 11.12 3.02 1.99
N THR A 201 11.83 1.95 1.68
CA THR A 201 11.75 1.28 0.37
C THR A 201 10.33 0.78 0.07
N ALA A 202 9.60 0.26 1.06
CA ALA A 202 8.20 -0.14 0.89
C ALA A 202 7.28 1.07 0.60
N LYS A 203 7.52 2.22 1.25
CA LYS A 203 6.80 3.46 0.95
C LYS A 203 7.08 3.99 -0.46
N GLU A 204 8.32 3.89 -0.92
CA GLU A 204 8.68 4.26 -2.29
C GLU A 204 8.01 3.35 -3.33
N LYS A 205 7.94 2.03 -3.05
CA LYS A 205 7.17 1.09 -3.86
C LYS A 205 5.68 1.40 -3.86
N LEU A 206 5.12 1.86 -2.74
CA LEU A 206 3.72 2.25 -2.68
C LEU A 206 3.47 3.47 -3.57
N ALA A 207 4.34 4.48 -3.48
CA ALA A 207 4.23 5.71 -4.28
C ALA A 207 4.31 5.42 -5.78
N SER A 208 5.15 4.47 -6.22
CA SER A 208 5.22 4.09 -7.65
C SER A 208 3.98 3.34 -8.15
N VAL A 209 3.27 2.63 -7.26
CA VAL A 209 2.09 1.83 -7.61
C VAL A 209 0.79 2.60 -7.37
N GLU A 210 0.81 3.72 -6.66
CA GLU A 210 -0.39 4.46 -6.26
C GLU A 210 -1.23 4.96 -7.45
N TYR A 211 -0.57 5.35 -8.54
CA TYR A 211 -1.26 5.78 -9.76
C TYR A 211 -1.94 4.62 -10.47
N HIS A 212 -3.22 4.79 -10.79
CA HIS A 212 -3.95 3.86 -11.65
C HIS A 212 -4.79 4.62 -12.68
N PRO A 213 -4.49 4.52 -13.99
CA PRO A 213 -5.19 5.25 -15.04
C PRO A 213 -6.71 5.03 -15.06
N LEU A 214 -7.19 3.88 -14.57
CA LEU A 214 -8.61 3.54 -14.54
C LEU A 214 -9.35 4.04 -13.29
N ARG A 215 -8.64 4.58 -12.29
CA ARG A 215 -9.20 5.08 -11.02
C ARG A 215 -9.80 6.49 -11.15
N GLU A 216 -9.15 7.36 -11.92
CA GLU A 216 -9.54 8.78 -12.01
C GLU A 216 -10.85 9.02 -12.76
N PHE A 217 -11.25 8.12 -13.66
CA PHE A 217 -12.52 8.25 -14.40
C PHE A 217 -13.76 8.15 -13.52
N ASN A 218 -13.70 7.39 -12.42
CA ASN A 218 -14.84 7.21 -11.52
C ASN A 218 -14.82 8.19 -10.33
N SER A 219 -13.69 8.83 -10.01
CA SER A 219 -13.59 9.78 -8.89
C SER A 219 -14.08 11.18 -9.21
N ARG A 220 -14.35 11.52 -10.50
CA ARG A 220 -14.97 12.80 -10.88
C ARG A 220 -16.49 12.83 -10.85
N VAL A 221 -17.15 11.69 -10.64
CA VAL A 221 -18.60 11.69 -10.37
C VAL A 221 -18.78 11.90 -8.88
N SER A 222 -18.63 13.15 -8.45
CA SER A 222 -19.32 13.62 -7.24
C SER A 222 -20.80 13.24 -7.40
N PRO A 223 -21.53 12.82 -6.35
CA PRO A 223 -22.95 12.55 -6.47
C PRO A 223 -23.61 13.84 -6.93
N ILE A 224 -23.96 13.92 -8.22
CA ILE A 224 -24.92 14.91 -8.69
C ILE A 224 -26.21 14.44 -8.06
N ASP A 225 -26.60 15.17 -7.02
CA ASP A 225 -27.86 15.06 -6.31
C ASP A 225 -28.99 14.83 -7.32
N GLU A 226 -29.58 13.63 -7.35
CA GLU A 226 -30.65 13.25 -8.27
C GLU A 226 -31.86 14.20 -8.19
N HIS A 227 -31.92 15.03 -7.14
CA HIS A 227 -32.95 16.06 -6.95
C HIS A 227 -32.88 17.26 -7.90
N ASP A 228 -31.75 17.53 -8.56
CA ASP A 228 -31.61 18.72 -9.41
C ASP A 228 -31.99 18.50 -10.89
N MET A 229 -32.00 17.25 -11.37
CA MET A 229 -32.46 16.96 -12.74
C MET A 229 -33.99 17.02 -12.90
N ARG A 230 -34.77 16.83 -11.82
CA ARG A 230 -36.24 16.94 -11.88
C ARG A 230 -36.76 18.38 -11.90
N ARG A 231 -35.96 19.37 -11.48
CA ARG A 231 -36.41 20.78 -11.41
C ARG A 231 -36.31 21.55 -12.74
N LYS A 232 -35.61 21.03 -13.74
CA LYS A 232 -35.46 21.73 -15.05
C LYS A 232 -36.53 21.38 -16.10
N ARG A 233 -37.48 20.48 -15.83
CA ARG A 233 -38.52 20.09 -16.81
C ARG A 233 -39.87 20.82 -16.68
N PHE A 234 -40.01 21.81 -15.80
CA PHE A 234 -41.25 22.59 -15.66
C PHE A 234 -41.01 24.10 -15.67
N LYS A 235 -40.36 24.60 -16.72
CA LYS A 235 -40.52 26.00 -17.13
C LYS A 235 -40.55 26.00 -18.64
N ASN A 236 -41.76 25.93 -19.18
CA ASN A 236 -42.21 26.48 -20.47
C ASN A 236 -43.56 25.85 -20.78
N PHE A 237 -44.64 26.41 -20.25
CA PHE A 237 -45.98 26.45 -20.85
C PHE A 237 -46.86 27.38 -20.01
N ILE A 238 -46.69 28.68 -20.20
CA ILE A 238 -47.75 29.67 -20.01
C ILE A 238 -47.64 30.68 -21.15
N LYS A 239 -48.45 30.49 -22.19
CA LYS A 239 -49.18 31.54 -22.91
C LYS A 239 -50.28 30.88 -23.72
#